data_AF-A0A7C8AIQ6-F1
#
_entry.id   AF-A0A7C8AIQ6-F1
#
_cell.length_a   1.000
_cell.length_b   1.000
_cell.length_c   1.000
_cell.angle_alpha   90.00
_cell.angle_beta   90.00
_cell.angle_gamma   90.00
#
_symmetry.space_group_name_H-M   'P 1'
#
loop_
_entity.id
_entity.type
_entity.pdbx_description
1 polymer ?
#
loop_
_entity_poly.entity_id
_entity_poly.type
_entity_poly.pdbx_seq_one_letter_code
_entity_poly.pdbx_strand_id
1 'polypeptide(L)' 'PTVCIMGPTSPRYSEGLYERGRVLRIDVDCGPCQKPECATDHRCMTAISPEDAAAAALDVLEHRLWKTRPIK' A
#
# COMPACT_ATOMS: atom_id res chain seq x y z
N PRO A 1 -9.37 -10.87 0.93
CA PRO A 1 -7.96 -10.50 0.69
C PRO A 1 -7.94 -9.11 0.07
N THR A 2 -7.01 -8.24 0.48
CA THR A 2 -6.98 -6.84 0.01
C THR A 2 -5.56 -6.43 -0.34
N VAL A 3 -5.39 -5.76 -1.48
CA VAL A 3 -4.19 -4.99 -1.78
C VAL A 3 -4.54 -3.52 -1.64
N CYS A 4 -3.96 -2.85 -0.63
CA CYS A 4 -4.20 -1.43 -0.40
C CYS A 4 -3.05 -0.62 -1.03
N ILE A 5 -3.34 0.13 -2.08
CA ILE A 5 -2.37 1.01 -2.73
C ILE A 5 -2.30 2.32 -1.95
N MET A 6 -1.11 2.69 -1.48
CA MET A 6 -0.91 3.88 -0.65
C MET A 6 0.29 4.71 -1.13
N GLY A 7 0.03 5.93 -1.60
CA GLY A 7 1.06 6.92 -1.93
C GLY A 7 1.26 7.95 -0.81
N PRO A 8 0.43 9.02 -0.75
CA PRO A 8 0.59 10.07 0.25
C PRO A 8 0.21 9.60 1.66
N THR A 9 -0.67 8.60 1.75
CA THR A 9 -1.21 8.10 3.01
C THR A 9 -0.22 7.20 3.74
N SER A 10 -0.07 7.43 5.05
CA SER A 10 0.78 6.59 5.89
C SER A 10 -0.02 5.40 6.45
N PRO A 11 0.45 4.15 6.24
CA PRO A 11 -0.21 2.95 6.74
C PRO A 11 -0.29 2.91 8.26
N ARG A 12 0.58 3.66 8.97
CA ARG A 12 0.58 3.71 10.43
C ARG A 12 -0.77 4.15 11.03
N TYR A 13 -1.57 4.91 10.28
CA TYR A 13 -2.85 5.44 10.77
C TYR A 13 -4.07 4.71 10.24
N SER A 14 -3.92 3.92 9.17
CA SER A 14 -5.02 3.29 8.45
C SER A 14 -4.90 1.78 8.30
N GLU A 15 -3.78 1.15 8.71
CA GLU A 15 -3.66 -0.30 8.74
C GLU A 15 -4.63 -0.91 9.77
N GLY A 16 -5.67 -1.58 9.27
CA GLY A 16 -6.64 -2.29 10.08
C GLY A 16 -6.15 -3.68 10.51
N LEU A 17 -6.42 -4.06 11.76
CA LEU A 17 -6.11 -5.41 12.28
C LEU A 17 -6.78 -6.56 11.51
N TYR A 18 -7.88 -6.27 10.80
CA TYR A 18 -8.68 -7.24 10.06
C TYR A 18 -8.33 -7.30 8.57
N GLU A 19 -7.43 -6.43 8.10
CA GLU A 19 -7.04 -6.39 6.69
C GLU A 19 -6.06 -7.54 6.38
N ARG A 20 -6.61 -8.61 5.79
CA ARG A 20 -5.82 -9.73 5.29
C ARG A 20 -5.29 -9.39 3.91
N GLY A 21 -4.02 -9.04 3.82
CA GLY A 21 -3.36 -8.84 2.53
C GLY A 21 -2.11 -7.99 2.62
N ARG A 22 -1.94 -7.07 1.66
CA ARG A 22 -0.69 -6.32 1.45
C ARG A 22 -0.96 -4.83 1.24
N VAL A 23 -0.17 -3.99 1.90
CA VAL A 23 -0.04 -2.57 1.53
C VAL A 23 1.02 -2.46 0.42
N LEU A 24 0.63 -1.93 -0.73
CA LEU A 24 1.51 -1.65 -1.86
C LEU A 24 1.85 -0.16 -1.85
N ARG A 25 3.13 0.16 -1.73
CA ARG A 25 3.66 1.52 -1.63
C ARG A 25 5.07 1.58 -2.18
N ILE A 26 5.44 2.74 -2.72
CA ILE A 26 6.80 3.07 -3.13
C ILE A 26 7.31 4.17 -2.20
N ASP A 27 8.50 3.96 -1.64
CA ASP A 27 9.14 4.97 -0.82
C ASP A 27 9.75 6.06 -1.71
N VAL A 28 9.41 7.30 -1.39
CA VAL A 28 9.88 8.50 -2.09
C VAL A 28 10.25 9.55 -1.04
N ASP A 29 11.15 10.45 -1.41
CA ASP A 29 11.67 11.53 -0.56
C ASP A 29 10.58 12.38 0.12
N CYS A 30 9.49 12.67 -0.60
CA CYS A 30 8.41 13.49 -0.09
C CYS A 30 7.35 12.73 0.72
N GLY A 31 7.38 11.39 0.76
CA GLY A 31 6.29 10.54 1.26
C GLY A 31 6.64 9.70 2.49
N PRO A 32 5.64 9.25 3.30
CA PRO A 32 4.21 9.58 3.22
C PRO A 32 3.92 10.98 3.76
N CYS A 33 3.36 11.86 2.92
CA CYS A 33 3.20 13.28 3.26
C CYS A 33 1.90 13.63 4.00
N GLN A 34 0.85 12.80 3.86
CA GLN A 34 -0.50 13.05 4.41
C GLN A 34 -1.11 14.41 4.00
N LYS A 35 -0.70 14.98 2.86
CA LYS A 35 -1.22 16.27 2.37
C LYS A 35 -2.46 16.09 1.49
N PRO A 36 -3.44 17.00 1.55
CA PRO A 36 -4.63 16.94 0.70
C PRO A 36 -4.31 17.21 -0.77
N GLU A 37 -3.32 18.06 -1.04
CA GLU A 37 -2.82 18.38 -2.38
C GLU A 37 -1.32 18.09 -2.48
N CYS A 38 -0.88 17.56 -3.63
CA CYS A 38 0.53 17.32 -3.87
C CYS A 38 1.19 18.57 -4.43
N ALA A 39 2.28 19.00 -3.78
CA ALA A 39 3.10 20.12 -4.26
C ALA A 39 4.20 19.68 -5.25
N THR A 40 4.17 18.41 -5.71
CA THR A 40 5.18 17.83 -6.60
C THR A 40 4.50 17.19 -7.80
N ASP A 41 4.67 15.88 -8.01
CA ASP A 41 4.28 15.15 -9.23
C ASP A 41 3.51 13.85 -8.95
N HIS A 42 3.09 13.63 -7.70
CA HIS A 42 2.45 12.38 -7.27
C HIS A 42 3.27 11.11 -7.58
N ARG A 43 4.61 11.19 -7.67
CA ARG A 43 5.50 10.03 -7.92
C ARG A 43 5.25 8.83 -6.99
N CYS A 44 4.79 9.06 -5.76
CA CYS A 44 4.43 8.00 -4.81
C CYS A 44 3.25 7.12 -5.28
N MET A 45 2.39 7.64 -6.17
CA MET A 45 1.28 6.92 -6.79
C MET A 45 1.61 6.49 -8.21
N THR A 46 2.20 7.37 -9.02
CA THR A 46 2.43 7.12 -10.45
C THR A 46 3.56 6.13 -10.73
N ALA A 47 4.49 5.93 -9.78
CA ALA A 47 5.51 4.90 -9.87
C ALA A 47 4.96 3.48 -9.65
N ILE A 48 3.71 3.33 -9.19
CA ILE A 48 3.06 2.03 -9.03
C ILE A 48 2.35 1.71 -10.35
N SER A 49 2.87 0.72 -11.07
CA SER A 49 2.26 0.28 -12.31
C SER A 49 1.03 -0.60 -12.07
N PRO A 50 0.10 -0.70 -13.03
CA PRO A 50 -0.97 -1.69 -12.99
C PRO A 50 -0.45 -3.12 -12.82
N GLU A 51 0.70 -3.44 -13.41
CA GLU A 51 1.37 -4.74 -13.32
C GLU A 51 1.83 -5.03 -11.89
N ASP A 52 2.38 -4.05 -11.19
CA ASP A 52 2.76 -4.19 -9.77
C ASP A 52 1.54 -4.49 -8.90
N ALA A 53 0.41 -3.83 -9.18
CA ALA A 53 -0.84 -4.06 -8.46
C ALA A 53 -1.42 -5.45 -8.75
N ALA A 54 -1.40 -5.89 -10.00
CA ALA A 54 -1.86 -7.22 -10.40
C ALA A 54 -1.00 -8.33 -9.79
N ALA A 55 0.33 -8.19 -9.82
CA ALA A 55 1.25 -9.13 -9.20
C ALA A 55 1.01 -9.24 -7.69
N ALA A 56 0.87 -8.09 -7.00
CA ALA A 56 0.54 -8.06 -5.58
C ALA A 56 -0.80 -8.76 -5.26
N ALA A 57 -1.80 -8.60 -6.13
CA ALA A 57 -3.10 -9.23 -5.95
C ALA A 57 -3.01 -10.75 -6.09
N LEU A 58 -2.29 -11.25 -7.09
CA LEU A 58 -2.05 -12.68 -7.28
C LEU A 58 -1.31 -13.28 -6.08
N ASP A 59 -0.26 -12.63 -5.60
CA ASP A 59 0.50 -13.09 -4.43
C ASP A 59 -0.37 -13.17 -3.15
N VAL A 60 -1.29 -12.22 -2.97
CA VAL A 60 -2.21 -12.22 -1.83
C VAL A 60 -3.30 -13.31 -1.99
N LEU A 61 -3.82 -13.52 -3.20
CA LEU A 61 -4.79 -14.59 -3.49
C LEU A 61 -4.21 -15.98 -3.30
N GLU A 62 -2.93 -16.16 -3.62
CA GLU A 62 -2.18 -17.40 -3.39
C GLU A 62 -1.69 -17.53 -1.94
N HIS A 63 -2.11 -16.64 -1.05
CA HIS A 63 -1.73 -16.58 0.38
C HIS A 63 -0.22 -16.39 0.65
N ARG A 64 0.59 -16.07 -0.36
CA ARG A 64 2.06 -15.90 -0.23
C ARG A 64 2.45 -14.69 0.58
N LEU A 65 1.68 -13.61 0.49
CA LEU A 65 1.96 -12.34 1.16
C LEU A 65 0.91 -11.96 2.21
N TRP A 66 0.21 -12.94 2.78
CA TRP A 66 -0.73 -12.67 3.85
C TRP A 66 0.03 -12.27 5.11
N LYS A 67 0.00 -10.97 5.44
CA LYS A 67 0.39 -10.51 6.78
C LYS A 67 -0.70 -10.91 7.78
N THR A 68 -0.47 -11.95 8.56
CA THR A 68 -1.25 -12.24 9.77
C THR A 68 -0.58 -11.50 10.94
N ARG A 69 -1.10 -10.33 11.34
CA ARG A 69 -0.73 -9.81 12.67
C ARG A 69 -1.35 -10.76 13.71
N PRO A 70 -0.59 -11.23 14.72
CA PRO A 70 -1.20 -11.96 15.82
C PRO A 70 -2.23 -11.05 16.48
N ILE A 71 -3.44 -11.60 16.68
CA ILE A 71 -4.49 -10.98 17.48
C ILE A 71 -3.91 -10.86 18.89
N LYS A 72 -3.62 -9.64 19.33
CA LYS A 72 -3.33 -9.38 20.75
C LYS A 72 -4.64 -9.31 21.50
#